data_AF-A0AAE0F3H5-F1
#
_entry.id   AF-A0AAE0F3H5-F1
#
_cell.length_a   1.000
_cell.length_b   1.000
_cell.length_c   1.000
_cell.angle_alpha   90.00
_cell.angle_beta   90.00
_cell.angle_gamma   90.00
#
_symmetry.space_group_name_H-M   'P 1'
#
loop_
_entity.id
_entity.type
_entity.pdbx_description
1 polymer ?
#
loop_
_entity_poly.entity_id
_entity_poly.type
_entity_poly.pdbx_seq_one_letter_code
_entity_poly.pdbx_strand_id
1 'polypeptide(L)'
;MGDNKTFEVNMLHALGEQNAGLAPAKMEKFFTSLGIEYQLHRTRHANLQKRVGKEVHDMAIASCEKALEEEATIAEVKGDIANGVVQLSTTGDCAWPNRGSGRSYASFGGMFVLVRAFTKKILSTSIFDKMCSTCECAEKKPLDDEGHRPPPPPHDCWRGARGINCESNPAWRGASKAMEAAGAVSCVKSIGAYKSDDIPAVRVAKFTADEDSNMIAAINDPKGEVPGDLQPVEKLSDPNHLQKLLYKALEELRKERKWSGATLSKNVIDYFNKLYRYVVKSVAVIEDLPGFETEDEKAEWVSGALLNIVDHAFDIDPTHAGCHHHRAPRPDGSFYPWCGVESARPDWKIHLPHGKFLSRDEPPGYYAAVRDVFEKFARKETILKQLHDTDTNTNESINGMVVKGYLPGGKAQQNGQSGVYGWACCHTIVSKNEGHRYRQELCRRLLGDRAS
;
A
#
# COMPACT_ATOMS: atom_id res chain seq x y z
N MET A 1 -25.38 4.13 -42.12
CA MET A 1 -25.83 4.05 -40.71
C MET A 1 -25.37 2.79 -39.95
N GLY A 2 -24.86 1.73 -40.61
CA GLY A 2 -24.40 0.51 -39.90
C GLY A 2 -22.99 0.56 -39.27
N ASP A 3 -22.12 1.49 -39.70
CA ASP A 3 -20.70 1.49 -39.32
C ASP A 3 -20.45 1.94 -37.87
N ASN A 4 -21.36 2.73 -37.30
CA ASN A 4 -21.16 3.35 -35.99
C ASN A 4 -21.46 2.38 -34.82
N LYS A 5 -22.53 1.58 -34.92
CA LYS A 5 -22.87 0.59 -33.88
C LYS A 5 -21.82 -0.51 -33.76
N THR A 6 -21.27 -0.96 -34.89
CA THR A 6 -20.17 -1.93 -34.90
C THR A 6 -18.91 -1.37 -34.25
N PHE A 7 -18.61 -0.08 -34.46
CA PHE A 7 -17.51 0.60 -33.79
C PHE A 7 -17.71 0.67 -32.26
N GLU A 8 -18.90 1.06 -31.81
CA GLU A 8 -19.27 1.16 -30.38
C GLU A 8 -19.16 -0.19 -29.66
N VAL A 9 -19.70 -1.27 -30.25
CA VAL A 9 -19.62 -2.63 -29.69
C VAL A 9 -18.18 -3.08 -29.54
N ASN A 10 -17.34 -2.84 -30.55
CA ASN A 10 -15.92 -3.20 -30.50
C ASN A 10 -15.14 -2.40 -29.45
N MET A 11 -15.50 -1.13 -29.24
CA MET A 11 -14.91 -0.29 -28.18
C MET A 11 -15.30 -0.82 -26.79
N LEU A 12 -16.59 -1.09 -26.58
CA LEU A 12 -17.08 -1.67 -25.32
C LEU A 12 -16.51 -3.06 -25.06
N HIS A 13 -16.27 -3.83 -26.12
CA HIS A 13 -15.58 -5.10 -26.01
C HIS A 13 -14.14 -4.94 -25.48
N ALA A 14 -13.36 -4.02 -26.06
CA ALA A 14 -12.00 -3.72 -25.59
C ALA A 14 -12.00 -3.19 -24.14
N LEU A 15 -12.97 -2.37 -23.77
CA LEU A 15 -13.17 -1.92 -22.39
C LEU A 15 -13.52 -3.08 -21.45
N GLY A 16 -14.41 -3.98 -21.87
CA GLY A 16 -14.80 -5.16 -21.11
C GLY A 16 -13.61 -6.08 -20.83
N GLU A 17 -12.75 -6.31 -21.83
CA GLU A 17 -11.49 -7.05 -21.66
C GLU A 17 -10.58 -6.44 -20.61
N GLN A 18 -10.29 -5.14 -20.72
CA GLN A 18 -9.39 -4.46 -19.80
C GLN A 18 -9.96 -4.45 -18.37
N ASN A 19 -11.26 -4.19 -18.21
CA ASN A 19 -11.93 -4.21 -16.91
C ASN A 19 -11.98 -5.61 -16.27
N ALA A 20 -12.05 -6.66 -17.07
CA ALA A 20 -12.11 -8.04 -16.59
C ALA A 20 -10.71 -8.68 -16.43
N GLY A 21 -9.64 -7.98 -16.82
CA GLY A 21 -8.30 -8.55 -16.85
C GLY A 21 -8.23 -9.78 -17.77
N LEU A 22 -8.89 -9.72 -18.92
CA LEU A 22 -8.95 -10.83 -19.88
C LEU A 22 -8.14 -10.53 -21.12
N ALA A 23 -7.35 -11.52 -21.55
CA ALA A 23 -6.66 -11.46 -22.84
C ALA A 23 -7.66 -11.77 -23.97
N PRO A 24 -7.42 -11.26 -25.19
CA PRO A 24 -8.29 -11.50 -26.35
C PRO A 24 -8.63 -12.97 -26.60
N ALA A 25 -7.63 -13.86 -26.45
CA ALA A 25 -7.82 -15.30 -26.61
C ALA A 25 -8.78 -15.92 -25.58
N LYS A 26 -8.93 -15.31 -24.39
CA LYS A 26 -9.92 -15.76 -23.40
C LYS A 26 -11.33 -15.32 -23.77
N MET A 27 -11.49 -14.12 -24.33
CA MET A 27 -12.78 -13.65 -24.84
C MET A 27 -13.24 -14.46 -26.06
N GLU A 28 -12.32 -14.79 -26.96
CA GLU A 28 -12.62 -15.66 -28.11
C GLU A 28 -13.14 -17.03 -27.66
N LYS A 29 -12.51 -17.64 -26.65
CA LYS A 29 -13.00 -18.88 -26.04
C LYS A 29 -14.38 -18.71 -25.41
N PHE A 30 -14.63 -17.59 -24.72
CA PHE A 30 -15.92 -17.30 -24.12
C PHE A 30 -17.03 -17.21 -25.18
N PHE A 31 -16.85 -16.41 -26.22
CA PHE A 31 -17.83 -16.28 -27.31
C PHE A 31 -18.03 -17.58 -28.08
N THR A 32 -16.94 -18.30 -28.39
CA THR A 32 -17.02 -19.61 -29.05
C THR A 32 -17.83 -20.62 -28.22
N SER A 33 -17.68 -20.60 -26.89
CA SER A 33 -18.45 -21.46 -25.97
C SER A 33 -19.94 -21.11 -25.94
N LEU A 34 -20.30 -19.88 -26.31
CA LEU A 34 -21.68 -19.43 -26.49
C LEU A 34 -22.22 -19.69 -27.91
N GLY A 35 -21.43 -20.30 -28.80
CA GLY A 35 -21.79 -20.50 -30.20
C GLY A 35 -21.76 -19.23 -31.04
N ILE A 36 -21.12 -18.17 -30.54
CA ILE A 36 -20.96 -16.90 -31.26
C ILE A 36 -19.66 -16.96 -32.06
N GLU A 37 -19.76 -16.93 -33.39
CA GLU A 37 -18.58 -16.86 -34.25
C GLU A 37 -17.88 -15.51 -34.03
N TYR A 38 -16.65 -15.59 -33.54
CA TYR A 38 -15.92 -14.45 -33.04
C TYR A 38 -14.50 -14.42 -33.61
N GLN A 39 -14.22 -13.45 -34.48
CA GLN A 39 -12.88 -13.23 -35.01
C GLN A 39 -12.43 -11.78 -34.76
N LEU A 40 -11.36 -11.64 -33.99
CA LEU A 40 -10.75 -10.34 -33.73
C LEU A 40 -9.73 -9.97 -34.80
N HIS A 41 -9.99 -8.86 -35.49
CA HIS A 41 -8.96 -8.22 -36.29
C HIS A 41 -7.91 -7.56 -35.38
N ARG A 42 -6.77 -8.25 -35.19
CA ARG A 42 -5.71 -7.92 -34.21
C ARG A 42 -5.30 -6.44 -34.21
N THR A 43 -5.03 -5.87 -35.38
CA THR A 43 -4.58 -4.47 -35.49
C THR A 43 -5.65 -3.47 -35.06
N ARG A 44 -6.91 -3.73 -35.45
CA ARG A 44 -8.02 -2.83 -35.13
C ARG A 44 -8.30 -2.89 -33.63
N HIS A 45 -8.29 -4.08 -33.07
CA HIS A 45 -8.45 -4.32 -31.65
C HIS A 45 -7.35 -3.69 -30.80
N ALA A 46 -6.08 -3.84 -31.19
CA ALA A 46 -4.97 -3.19 -30.49
C ALA A 46 -5.11 -1.65 -30.46
N ASN A 47 -5.61 -1.04 -31.54
CA ASN A 47 -5.87 0.40 -31.57
C ASN A 47 -7.04 0.80 -30.66
N LEU A 48 -8.09 -0.03 -30.56
CA LEU A 48 -9.19 0.20 -29.63
C LEU A 48 -8.71 0.07 -28.17
N GLN A 49 -7.91 -0.94 -27.86
CA GLN A 49 -7.32 -1.08 -26.51
C GLN A 49 -6.47 0.13 -26.13
N LYS A 50 -5.67 0.68 -27.05
CA LYS A 50 -4.91 1.92 -26.82
C LYS A 50 -5.82 3.11 -26.53
N ARG A 51 -6.89 3.27 -27.31
CA ARG A 51 -7.84 4.36 -27.12
C ARG A 51 -8.56 4.26 -25.76
N VAL A 52 -9.03 3.08 -25.36
CA VAL A 52 -9.59 2.87 -24.01
C VAL A 52 -8.54 3.14 -22.94
N GLY A 53 -7.32 2.63 -23.16
CA GLY A 53 -6.18 2.79 -22.27
C GLY A 53 -5.80 4.24 -21.99
N LYS A 54 -5.88 5.11 -23.00
CA LYS A 54 -5.65 6.55 -22.86
C LYS A 54 -6.75 7.21 -22.03
N GLU A 55 -8.01 6.93 -22.33
CA GLU A 55 -9.13 7.52 -21.57
C GLU A 55 -9.10 7.12 -20.09
N VAL A 56 -8.80 5.85 -19.78
CA VAL A 56 -8.67 5.41 -18.38
C VAL A 56 -7.45 6.02 -17.69
N HIS A 57 -6.37 6.29 -18.41
CA HIS A 57 -5.21 6.98 -17.87
C HIS A 57 -5.55 8.42 -17.47
N ASP A 58 -6.21 9.16 -18.37
CA ASP A 58 -6.60 10.54 -18.12
C ASP A 58 -7.61 10.62 -16.96
N MET A 59 -8.51 9.64 -16.86
CA MET A 59 -9.37 9.47 -15.68
C MET A 59 -8.58 9.15 -14.40
N ALA A 60 -7.53 8.34 -14.48
CA ALA A 60 -6.70 7.98 -13.33
C ALA A 60 -6.01 9.21 -12.76
N ILE A 61 -5.38 10.02 -13.61
CA ILE A 61 -4.73 11.28 -13.21
C ILE A 61 -5.76 12.20 -12.55
N ALA A 62 -6.88 12.50 -13.22
CA ALA A 62 -7.91 13.37 -12.68
C ALA A 62 -8.48 12.86 -11.34
N SER A 63 -8.62 11.54 -11.19
CA SER A 63 -9.08 10.95 -9.93
C SER A 63 -8.07 11.06 -8.79
N CYS A 64 -6.77 11.12 -9.08
CA CYS A 64 -5.72 11.36 -8.09
C CYS A 64 -5.70 12.82 -7.66
N GLU A 65 -5.81 13.76 -8.62
CA GLU A 65 -5.86 15.20 -8.36
C GLU A 65 -7.05 15.56 -7.48
N LYS A 66 -8.24 15.06 -7.82
CA LYS A 66 -9.44 15.23 -6.99
C LYS A 66 -9.29 14.62 -5.59
N ALA A 67 -8.67 13.43 -5.49
CA ALA A 67 -8.41 12.82 -4.18
C ALA A 67 -7.42 13.64 -3.34
N LEU A 68 -6.44 14.29 -3.99
CA LEU A 68 -5.50 15.20 -3.33
C LEU A 68 -6.20 16.47 -2.84
N GLU A 69 -7.06 17.08 -3.65
CA GLU A 69 -7.84 18.26 -3.27
C GLU A 69 -8.74 17.95 -2.06
N GLU A 70 -9.53 16.88 -2.11
CA GLU A 70 -10.39 16.46 -1.01
C GLU A 70 -9.59 16.28 0.31
N GLU A 71 -8.40 15.70 0.22
CA GLU A 71 -7.55 15.45 1.39
C GLU A 71 -6.82 16.68 1.88
N ALA A 72 -6.44 17.59 0.98
CA ALA A 72 -5.89 18.88 1.36
C ALA A 72 -6.92 19.70 2.14
N THR A 73 -8.17 19.73 1.68
CA THR A 73 -9.27 20.39 2.39
C THR A 73 -9.53 19.76 3.76
N ILE A 74 -9.53 18.42 3.87
CA ILE A 74 -9.72 17.74 5.15
C ILE A 74 -8.58 18.07 6.12
N ALA A 75 -7.33 18.02 5.67
CA ALA A 75 -6.16 18.34 6.48
C ALA A 75 -6.15 19.82 6.91
N GLU A 76 -6.56 20.73 6.03
CA GLU A 76 -6.73 22.15 6.36
C GLU A 76 -7.78 22.35 7.46
N VAL A 77 -8.95 21.71 7.36
CA VAL A 77 -10.01 21.77 8.38
C VAL A 77 -9.56 21.21 9.73
N LYS A 78 -8.72 20.16 9.72
CA LYS A 78 -8.09 19.62 10.93
C LYS A 78 -7.03 20.53 11.54
N GLY A 79 -6.57 21.55 10.81
CA GLY A 79 -5.47 22.42 11.24
C GLY A 79 -4.09 21.80 11.03
N ASP A 80 -3.95 20.78 10.18
CA ASP A 80 -2.68 20.15 9.79
C ASP A 80 -1.88 21.08 8.85
N ILE A 81 -1.57 22.29 9.31
CA ILE A 81 -0.93 23.35 8.52
C ILE A 81 0.32 23.80 9.26
N ALA A 82 1.45 23.78 8.56
CA ALA A 82 2.70 24.34 9.05
C ALA A 82 3.22 25.34 8.02
N ASN A 83 3.50 26.57 8.47
CA ASN A 83 4.01 27.67 7.62
C ASN A 83 3.13 27.92 6.38
N GLY A 84 1.80 27.78 6.50
CA GLY A 84 0.87 27.97 5.38
C GLY A 84 0.84 26.82 4.36
N VAL A 85 1.50 25.69 4.66
CA VAL A 85 1.51 24.48 3.83
C VAL A 85 0.77 23.36 4.53
N VAL A 86 -0.18 22.74 3.84
CA VAL A 86 -0.92 21.58 4.32
C VAL A 86 0.02 20.37 4.43
N GLN A 87 -0.01 19.73 5.59
CA GLN A 87 0.86 18.63 5.97
C GLN A 87 0.12 17.30 5.78
N LEU A 88 0.57 16.48 4.84
CA LEU A 88 -0.05 15.18 4.59
C LEU A 88 0.68 14.01 5.27
N SER A 89 -0.10 13.14 5.93
CA SER A 89 0.32 11.81 6.38
C SER A 89 -0.10 10.78 5.33
N THR A 90 0.85 10.03 4.79
CA THR A 90 0.63 9.10 3.67
C THR A 90 1.23 7.74 3.95
N THR A 91 0.77 6.73 3.20
CA THR A 91 1.35 5.39 3.17
C THR A 91 1.75 5.05 1.74
N GLY A 92 2.90 4.40 1.57
CA GLY A 92 3.44 4.05 0.26
C GLY A 92 4.00 2.64 0.21
N ASP A 93 3.78 1.97 -0.92
CA ASP A 93 4.33 0.65 -1.21
C ASP A 93 4.30 0.44 -2.74
N CYS A 94 5.15 -0.47 -3.22
CA CYS A 94 5.29 -0.79 -4.63
C CYS A 94 4.72 -2.18 -4.97
N ALA A 95 3.78 -2.19 -5.91
CA ALA A 95 3.24 -3.41 -6.51
C ALA A 95 4.23 -4.02 -7.51
N TRP A 96 4.51 -5.32 -7.36
CA TRP A 96 5.27 -6.10 -8.33
C TRP A 96 4.37 -7.16 -8.97
N PRO A 97 4.08 -7.10 -10.28
CA PRO A 97 3.30 -8.12 -10.97
C PRO A 97 3.96 -9.51 -10.91
N ASN A 98 5.29 -9.58 -10.95
CA ASN A 98 6.03 -10.80 -10.72
C ASN A 98 6.84 -10.72 -9.42
N ARG A 99 6.26 -11.21 -8.32
CA ARG A 99 7.00 -11.49 -7.08
C ARG A 99 7.47 -12.94 -7.16
N GLY A 100 8.66 -13.17 -7.73
CA GLY A 100 9.28 -14.49 -7.72
C GLY A 100 9.42 -14.98 -6.28
N SER A 101 9.36 -16.30 -6.06
CA SER A 101 9.33 -16.94 -4.74
C SER A 101 10.42 -16.38 -3.82
N GLY A 102 10.03 -15.46 -2.93
CA GLY A 102 10.78 -14.96 -1.79
C GLY A 102 12.02 -14.10 -2.05
N ARG A 103 12.71 -14.19 -3.20
CA ARG A 103 14.04 -13.55 -3.36
C ARG A 103 14.39 -13.01 -4.75
N SER A 104 13.62 -13.29 -5.81
CA SER A 104 13.90 -12.74 -7.14
C SER A 104 13.02 -11.52 -7.45
N TYR A 105 13.60 -10.34 -7.28
CA TYR A 105 13.01 -9.07 -7.72
C TYR A 105 13.33 -8.83 -9.20
N ALA A 106 12.81 -9.71 -10.06
CA ALA A 106 13.03 -9.69 -11.51
C ALA A 106 11.78 -9.22 -12.27
N SER A 107 10.92 -8.42 -11.62
CA SER A 107 9.72 -7.90 -12.28
C SER A 107 10.09 -6.95 -13.40
N PHE A 108 9.45 -7.11 -14.56
CA PHE A 108 9.60 -6.16 -15.68
C PHE A 108 8.79 -4.88 -15.47
N GLY A 109 7.85 -4.85 -14.52
CA GLY A 109 7.14 -3.62 -14.18
C GLY A 109 6.99 -3.43 -12.68
N GLY A 110 6.59 -2.23 -12.27
CA GLY A 110 6.30 -1.87 -10.89
C GLY A 110 5.29 -0.73 -10.84
N MET A 111 4.45 -0.70 -9.82
CA MET A 111 3.57 0.45 -9.58
C MET A 111 3.71 0.88 -8.12
N PHE A 112 4.29 2.05 -7.90
CA PHE A 112 4.28 2.68 -6.60
C PHE A 112 3.00 3.50 -6.44
N VAL A 113 2.31 3.33 -5.32
CA VAL A 113 1.13 4.15 -4.99
C VAL A 113 1.35 4.86 -3.67
N LEU A 114 1.06 6.16 -3.68
CA LEU A 114 0.97 6.99 -2.49
C LEU A 114 -0.50 7.14 -2.13
N VAL A 115 -0.87 6.62 -0.96
CA VAL A 115 -2.25 6.57 -0.49
C VAL A 115 -2.36 7.41 0.76
N ARG A 116 -3.47 8.14 0.88
CA ARG A 116 -3.76 8.89 2.09
C ARG A 116 -4.35 8.00 3.17
N ALA A 117 -3.96 8.25 4.41
CA ALA A 117 -4.42 7.49 5.55
C ALA A 117 -5.92 7.64 5.86
N PHE A 118 -6.53 8.79 5.59
CA PHE A 118 -7.91 9.04 6.00
C PHE A 118 -8.94 8.52 4.99
N THR A 119 -9.02 9.08 3.76
CA THR A 119 -9.94 8.59 2.71
C THR A 119 -9.54 7.23 2.14
N LYS A 120 -8.30 6.78 2.39
CA LYS A 120 -7.72 5.57 1.78
C LYS A 120 -7.69 5.64 0.24
N LYS A 121 -7.78 6.83 -0.36
CA LYS A 121 -7.66 7.06 -1.81
C LYS A 121 -6.20 7.23 -2.23
N ILE A 122 -5.92 6.94 -3.50
CA ILE A 122 -4.61 7.12 -4.12
C ILE A 122 -4.46 8.59 -4.49
N LEU A 123 -3.44 9.25 -3.94
CA LEU A 123 -3.14 10.67 -4.19
C LEU A 123 -2.17 10.84 -5.36
N SER A 124 -1.24 9.90 -5.51
CA SER A 124 -0.21 9.95 -6.53
C SER A 124 0.28 8.53 -6.81
N THR A 125 0.77 8.31 -8.02
CA THR A 125 1.25 7.02 -8.48
C THR A 125 2.51 7.19 -9.31
N SER A 126 3.33 6.15 -9.37
CA SER A 126 4.39 6.03 -10.36
C SER A 126 4.41 4.63 -10.94
N ILE A 127 4.28 4.53 -12.26
CA ILE A 127 4.19 3.26 -12.98
C ILE A 127 5.49 3.10 -13.76
N PHE A 128 6.09 1.92 -13.64
CA PHE A 128 7.34 1.56 -14.28
C PHE A 128 7.16 0.33 -15.15
N ASP A 129 7.75 0.36 -16.34
CA ASP A 129 7.92 -0.78 -17.23
C ASP A 129 9.37 -0.80 -17.73
N LYS A 130 10.03 -1.95 -17.74
CA LYS A 130 11.38 -2.09 -18.29
C LYS A 130 11.35 -2.36 -19.78
N MET A 131 10.23 -2.85 -20.30
CA MET A 131 10.10 -3.27 -21.68
C MET A 131 9.15 -2.34 -22.42
N CYS A 132 9.52 -2.02 -23.66
CA CYS A 132 8.61 -1.38 -24.57
C CYS A 132 9.00 -1.80 -25.97
N SER A 133 8.13 -2.56 -26.63
CA SER A 133 8.40 -3.11 -27.97
C SER A 133 8.73 -2.02 -28.98
N THR A 134 8.09 -0.84 -28.89
CA THR A 134 8.36 0.30 -29.78
C THR A 134 9.76 0.86 -29.55
N CYS A 135 10.17 1.03 -28.31
CA CYS A 135 11.52 1.46 -27.95
C CYS A 135 12.56 0.42 -28.35
N GLU A 136 12.32 -0.85 -28.06
CA GLU A 136 13.23 -1.94 -28.42
C GLU A 136 13.40 -2.07 -29.94
N CYS A 137 12.35 -1.80 -30.71
CA CYS A 137 12.42 -1.78 -32.16
C CYS A 137 13.31 -0.62 -32.64
N ALA A 138 13.16 0.58 -32.07
CA ALA A 138 14.04 1.72 -32.37
C ALA A 138 15.49 1.47 -31.93
N GLU A 139 15.70 0.80 -30.79
CA GLU A 139 16.99 0.34 -30.28
C GLU A 139 17.66 -0.75 -31.12
N LYS A 140 16.94 -1.36 -32.06
CA LYS A 140 17.49 -2.33 -33.03
C LYS A 140 17.75 -1.72 -34.41
N LYS A 141 17.27 -0.51 -34.69
CA LYS A 141 17.54 0.16 -35.97
C LYS A 141 19.04 0.49 -36.09
N PRO A 142 19.61 0.47 -37.30
CA PRO A 142 20.98 0.93 -37.52
C PRO A 142 21.11 2.40 -37.11
N LEU A 143 22.34 2.79 -36.78
CA LEU A 143 22.66 4.20 -36.60
C LEU A 143 22.50 4.92 -37.94
N ASP A 144 22.14 6.20 -37.90
CA ASP A 144 22.23 7.06 -39.07
C ASP A 144 23.70 7.36 -39.43
N ASP A 145 23.90 8.06 -40.54
CA ASP A 145 25.23 8.40 -41.07
C ASP A 145 26.05 9.27 -40.10
N GLU A 146 25.41 9.89 -39.11
CA GLU A 146 26.02 10.71 -38.06
C GLU A 146 26.33 9.91 -36.78
N GLY A 147 26.04 8.60 -36.78
CA GLY A 147 26.26 7.73 -35.64
C GLY A 147 25.18 7.84 -34.55
N HIS A 148 24.06 8.50 -34.83
CA HIS A 148 22.95 8.63 -33.91
C HIS A 148 21.94 7.50 -34.09
N ARG A 149 21.27 7.15 -33.00
CA ARG A 149 20.17 6.19 -33.02
C ARG A 149 18.86 6.94 -33.29
N PRO A 150 18.05 6.52 -34.28
CA PRO A 150 16.79 7.19 -34.54
C PRO A 150 15.87 7.08 -33.32
N PRO A 151 15.20 8.17 -32.91
CA PRO A 151 14.27 8.13 -31.78
C PRO A 151 13.10 7.19 -32.09
N PRO A 152 12.52 6.54 -31.07
CA PRO A 152 11.30 5.77 -31.28
C PRO A 152 10.17 6.69 -31.78
N PRO A 153 9.27 6.20 -32.65
CA PRO A 153 8.10 6.97 -33.03
C PRO A 153 7.24 7.29 -31.78
N PRO A 154 6.44 8.38 -31.81
CA PRO A 154 5.56 8.72 -30.70
C PRO A 154 4.65 7.55 -30.32
N HIS A 155 4.64 7.19 -29.02
CA HIS A 155 3.85 6.09 -28.50
C HIS A 155 3.64 6.19 -26.98
N ASP A 156 2.67 5.44 -26.47
CA ASP A 156 2.40 5.31 -25.04
C ASP A 156 3.50 4.50 -24.36
N CYS A 157 4.51 5.23 -23.89
CA CYS A 157 5.71 4.71 -23.26
C CYS A 157 5.55 4.71 -21.74
N TRP A 158 5.60 3.53 -21.14
CA TRP A 158 5.58 3.34 -19.69
C TRP A 158 6.97 3.07 -19.12
N ARG A 159 8.02 3.34 -19.90
CA ARG A 159 9.38 3.03 -19.47
C ARG A 159 9.82 3.86 -18.26
N GLY A 160 9.34 5.09 -18.09
CA GLY A 160 9.66 5.92 -16.94
C GLY A 160 8.52 6.04 -15.92
N ALA A 161 8.79 6.67 -14.77
CA ALA A 161 7.94 6.71 -13.58
C ALA A 161 6.54 7.34 -13.76
N ARG A 162 6.32 8.23 -14.73
CA ARG A 162 5.06 9.02 -14.83
C ARG A 162 4.07 8.60 -15.92
N GLY A 163 4.34 7.54 -16.68
CA GLY A 163 3.42 7.06 -17.72
C GLY A 163 3.18 8.03 -18.89
N ILE A 164 2.83 7.46 -20.04
CA ILE A 164 2.51 8.08 -21.34
C ILE A 164 3.46 9.19 -21.84
N ASN A 165 4.20 8.84 -22.90
CA ASN A 165 5.21 9.59 -23.65
C ASN A 165 6.67 9.41 -23.16
N CYS A 166 7.55 9.02 -24.08
CA CYS A 166 8.97 8.74 -23.83
C CYS A 166 9.82 10.02 -23.78
N GLU A 167 9.36 11.14 -24.35
CA GLU A 167 10.13 12.40 -24.39
C GLU A 167 10.15 13.13 -23.04
N SER A 168 9.03 13.08 -22.31
CA SER A 168 8.84 13.75 -21.02
C SER A 168 9.19 12.86 -19.81
N ASN A 169 9.53 11.59 -20.03
CA ASN A 169 9.68 10.59 -18.97
C ASN A 169 10.86 9.63 -19.26
N PRO A 170 12.05 9.88 -18.68
CA PRO A 170 13.24 9.08 -18.98
C PRO A 170 13.02 7.62 -18.63
N ALA A 171 13.42 6.72 -19.53
CA ALA A 171 13.28 5.29 -19.35
C ALA A 171 13.97 4.82 -18.06
N TRP A 172 13.27 4.03 -17.26
CA TRP A 172 13.81 3.36 -16.09
C TRP A 172 14.86 2.34 -16.51
N ARG A 173 16.12 2.63 -16.19
CA ARG A 173 17.27 1.74 -16.45
C ARG A 173 17.78 1.04 -15.19
N GLY A 174 17.17 1.30 -14.04
CA GLY A 174 17.58 0.75 -12.75
C GLY A 174 17.15 -0.71 -12.52
N ALA A 175 17.66 -1.29 -11.43
CA ALA A 175 17.20 -2.59 -10.94
C ALA A 175 15.71 -2.53 -10.53
N SER A 176 14.99 -3.66 -10.54
CA SER A 176 13.56 -3.63 -10.14
C SER A 176 13.44 -3.14 -8.70
N LYS A 177 14.27 -3.63 -7.78
CA LYS A 177 14.30 -3.17 -6.38
C LYS A 177 14.37 -1.65 -6.18
N ALA A 178 14.97 -0.91 -7.11
CA ALA A 178 15.12 0.53 -6.99
C ALA A 178 13.88 1.32 -7.45
N MET A 179 12.90 0.69 -8.15
CA MET A 179 11.70 1.42 -8.60
C MET A 179 10.82 1.84 -7.43
N GLU A 180 10.89 1.16 -6.29
CA GLU A 180 10.13 1.53 -5.09
C GLU A 180 10.59 2.89 -4.54
N ALA A 181 11.90 3.04 -4.28
CA ALA A 181 12.46 4.32 -3.84
C ALA A 181 12.27 5.43 -4.89
N ALA A 182 12.48 5.13 -6.17
CA ALA A 182 12.25 6.10 -7.24
C ALA A 182 10.77 6.49 -7.39
N GLY A 183 9.86 5.54 -7.20
CA GLY A 183 8.42 5.78 -7.22
C GLY A 183 7.98 6.68 -6.06
N ALA A 184 8.52 6.43 -4.87
CA ALA A 184 8.29 7.25 -3.70
C ALA A 184 8.75 8.71 -3.92
N VAL A 185 9.98 8.91 -4.41
CA VAL A 185 10.53 10.22 -4.78
C VAL A 185 9.65 10.92 -5.82
N SER A 186 9.28 10.22 -6.90
CA SER A 186 8.44 10.77 -7.96
C SER A 186 7.07 11.21 -7.44
N CYS A 187 6.45 10.41 -6.58
CA CYS A 187 5.14 10.72 -6.00
C CYS A 187 5.19 11.91 -5.04
N VAL A 188 6.17 11.96 -4.12
CA VAL A 188 6.35 13.08 -3.18
C VAL A 188 6.57 14.39 -3.95
N LYS A 189 7.40 14.36 -5.00
CA LYS A 189 7.59 15.50 -5.90
C LYS A 189 6.29 15.91 -6.61
N SER A 190 5.49 14.95 -7.08
CA SER A 190 4.20 15.26 -7.72
C SER A 190 3.26 16.00 -6.77
N ILE A 191 3.17 15.55 -5.51
CA ILE A 191 2.33 16.20 -4.50
C ILE A 191 2.79 17.63 -4.24
N GLY A 192 4.09 17.83 -3.97
CA GLY A 192 4.61 19.17 -3.68
C GLY A 192 4.61 20.13 -4.88
N ALA A 193 4.60 19.61 -6.10
CA ALA A 193 4.49 20.40 -7.33
C ALA A 193 3.04 20.71 -7.72
N TYR A 194 2.06 20.05 -7.10
CA TYR A 194 0.66 20.29 -7.39
C TYR A 194 0.27 21.71 -6.99
N LYS A 195 -0.41 22.41 -7.89
CA LYS A 195 -0.90 23.77 -7.68
C LYS A 195 -2.35 23.82 -8.12
N SER A 196 -3.19 24.40 -7.27
CA SER A 196 -4.58 24.72 -7.57
C SER A 196 -4.89 26.06 -6.91
N ASP A 197 -5.81 26.81 -7.52
CA ASP A 197 -6.29 28.07 -6.96
C ASP A 197 -7.22 27.82 -5.75
N ASP A 198 -7.77 26.61 -5.63
CA ASP A 198 -8.80 26.25 -4.65
C ASP A 198 -8.24 25.62 -3.36
N ILE A 199 -6.97 25.20 -3.35
CA ILE A 199 -6.33 24.61 -2.15
C ILE A 199 -4.95 25.23 -1.88
N PRO A 200 -4.54 25.33 -0.59
CA PRO A 200 -3.19 25.76 -0.25
C PRO A 200 -2.12 24.81 -0.78
N ALA A 201 -0.86 25.24 -0.72
CA ALA A 201 0.28 24.38 -1.03
C ALA A 201 0.28 23.13 -0.12
N VAL A 202 0.63 21.98 -0.68
CA VAL A 202 0.54 20.68 0.00
C VAL A 202 1.90 19.99 -0.02
N ARG A 203 2.27 19.33 1.08
CA ARG A 203 3.44 18.44 1.11
C ARG A 203 3.18 17.15 1.87
N VAL A 204 3.99 16.14 1.60
CA VAL A 204 4.02 14.92 2.41
C VAL A 204 4.89 15.20 3.64
N ALA A 205 4.30 15.22 4.82
CA ALA A 205 4.99 15.47 6.09
C ALA A 205 5.37 14.16 6.78
N LYS A 206 4.46 13.18 6.79
CA LYS A 206 4.65 11.86 7.39
C LYS A 206 4.44 10.77 6.35
N PHE A 207 5.32 9.78 6.34
CA PHE A 207 5.31 8.68 5.39
C PHE A 207 5.43 7.34 6.11
N THR A 208 4.40 6.51 5.95
CA THR A 208 4.30 5.18 6.54
C THR A 208 4.67 4.14 5.51
N ALA A 209 5.59 3.26 5.88
CA ALA A 209 6.02 2.16 5.05
C ALA A 209 6.58 1.03 5.91
N ASP A 210 7.03 -0.03 5.25
CA ASP A 210 7.76 -1.12 5.88
C ASP A 210 9.02 -0.61 6.62
N GLU A 211 9.59 -1.46 7.47
CA GLU A 211 10.76 -1.12 8.29
C GLU A 211 12.08 -0.94 7.50
N ASP A 212 12.05 -0.91 6.17
CA ASP A 212 13.21 -0.61 5.35
C ASP A 212 13.39 0.91 5.15
N SER A 213 14.64 1.38 5.13
CA SER A 213 14.95 2.81 5.08
C SER A 213 15.19 3.35 3.67
N ASN A 214 15.10 2.51 2.63
CA ASN A 214 15.51 2.90 1.28
C ASN A 214 14.66 4.03 0.70
N MET A 215 13.33 3.95 0.86
CA MET A 215 12.41 4.97 0.38
C MET A 215 12.63 6.31 1.09
N ILE A 216 12.64 6.29 2.43
CA ILE A 216 12.79 7.54 3.19
C ILE A 216 14.18 8.16 3.00
N ALA A 217 15.23 7.33 2.89
CA ALA A 217 16.57 7.81 2.60
C ALA A 217 16.65 8.47 1.22
N ALA A 218 15.94 7.93 0.22
CA ALA A 218 15.88 8.54 -1.11
C ALA A 218 15.03 9.83 -1.14
N ILE A 219 13.94 9.88 -0.37
CA ILE A 219 13.09 11.08 -0.25
C ILE A 219 13.86 12.22 0.44
N ASN A 220 14.57 11.91 1.53
CA ASN A 220 15.29 12.88 2.35
C ASN A 220 16.78 13.02 1.96
N ASP A 221 17.18 12.58 0.77
CA ASP A 221 18.54 12.79 0.28
C ASP A 221 18.71 14.28 -0.05
N PRO A 222 19.62 15.02 0.62
CA PRO A 222 19.85 16.44 0.33
C PRO A 222 20.42 16.69 -1.07
N LYS A 223 21.00 15.66 -1.69
CA LYS A 223 21.49 15.68 -3.08
C LYS A 223 20.51 15.01 -4.05
N GLY A 224 19.38 14.55 -3.53
CA GLY A 224 18.36 13.85 -4.28
C GLY A 224 17.50 14.77 -5.13
N GLU A 225 16.45 14.20 -5.70
CA GLU A 225 15.56 14.90 -6.61
C GLU A 225 14.39 15.65 -5.94
N VAL A 226 14.13 15.37 -4.66
CA VAL A 226 13.05 16.00 -3.89
C VAL A 226 13.54 17.39 -3.45
N PRO A 227 12.84 18.49 -3.79
CA PRO A 227 13.17 19.82 -3.31
C PRO A 227 13.28 19.91 -1.78
N GLY A 228 14.22 20.73 -1.28
CA GLY A 228 14.51 20.81 0.16
C GLY A 228 13.35 21.33 1.02
N ASP A 229 12.44 22.12 0.44
CA ASP A 229 11.20 22.60 1.07
C ASP A 229 10.15 21.50 1.27
N LEU A 230 10.26 20.39 0.53
CA LEU A 230 9.45 19.18 0.74
C LEU A 230 10.11 18.21 1.73
N GLN A 231 11.29 18.54 2.24
CA GLN A 231 12.06 17.74 3.20
C GLN A 231 12.14 18.46 4.57
N PRO A 232 12.45 17.74 5.66
CA PRO A 232 12.43 16.29 5.77
C PRO A 232 10.99 15.76 5.83
N VAL A 233 10.81 14.54 5.35
CA VAL A 233 9.63 13.71 5.57
C VAL A 233 9.90 12.79 6.76
N GLU A 234 9.00 12.75 7.73
CA GLU A 234 9.08 11.87 8.88
C GLU A 234 8.69 10.44 8.49
N LYS A 235 9.52 9.45 8.85
CA LYS A 235 9.16 8.03 8.69
C LYS A 235 8.34 7.55 9.88
N LEU A 236 7.16 7.03 9.59
CA LEU A 236 6.34 6.25 10.50
C LEU A 236 6.47 4.75 10.21
N SER A 237 6.25 3.94 11.23
CA SER A 237 6.37 2.49 11.20
C SER A 237 5.02 1.85 10.95
N ASP A 238 4.86 0.99 9.94
CA ASP A 238 3.60 0.26 9.77
C ASP A 238 3.31 -0.64 11.00
N PRO A 239 2.21 -0.42 11.73
CA PRO A 239 1.87 -1.19 12.92
C PRO A 239 1.74 -2.69 12.63
N ASN A 240 1.29 -3.06 11.42
CA ASN A 240 1.18 -4.48 11.05
C ASN A 240 2.56 -5.10 10.80
N HIS A 241 3.53 -4.36 10.26
CA HIS A 241 4.91 -4.83 10.13
C HIS A 241 5.62 -4.95 11.47
N LEU A 242 5.45 -4.00 12.40
CA LEU A 242 5.98 -4.13 13.76
C LEU A 242 5.39 -5.35 14.48
N GLN A 243 4.08 -5.57 14.35
CA GLN A 243 3.43 -6.78 14.84
C GLN A 243 4.07 -8.05 14.24
N LYS A 244 4.29 -8.10 12.92
CA LYS A 244 4.98 -9.22 12.25
C LYS A 244 6.42 -9.40 12.75
N LEU A 245 7.13 -8.31 13.09
CA LEU A 245 8.48 -8.36 13.65
C LEU A 245 8.49 -8.93 15.07
N LEU A 246 7.53 -8.56 15.92
CA LEU A 246 7.36 -9.18 17.24
C LEU A 246 7.12 -10.69 17.10
N TYR A 247 6.20 -11.08 16.22
CA TYR A 247 5.92 -12.50 15.94
C TYR A 247 7.20 -13.25 15.50
N LYS A 248 7.99 -12.66 14.59
CA LYS A 248 9.26 -13.25 14.13
C LYS A 248 10.29 -13.37 15.25
N ALA A 249 10.45 -12.33 16.08
CA ALA A 249 11.38 -12.37 17.21
C ALA A 249 11.03 -13.47 18.22
N LEU A 250 9.73 -13.66 18.49
CA LEU A 250 9.24 -14.76 19.33
C LEU A 250 9.46 -16.14 18.67
N GLU A 251 9.26 -16.25 17.34
CA GLU A 251 9.55 -17.48 16.59
C GLU A 251 11.05 -17.81 16.54
N GLU A 252 11.93 -16.81 16.45
CA GLU A 252 13.38 -16.98 16.53
C GLU A 252 13.77 -17.44 17.92
N LEU A 253 13.25 -16.78 18.97
CA LEU A 253 13.45 -17.20 20.36
C LEU A 253 13.01 -18.64 20.60
N ARG A 254 11.89 -19.06 20.00
CA ARG A 254 11.38 -20.45 20.04
C ARG A 254 12.36 -21.44 19.39
N LYS A 255 13.04 -21.05 18.31
CA LYS A 255 13.97 -21.93 17.56
C LYS A 255 15.34 -22.01 18.22
N GLU A 256 15.87 -20.88 18.67
CA GLU A 256 17.21 -20.78 19.26
C GLU A 256 17.31 -21.53 20.59
N ARG A 257 16.24 -21.51 21.38
CA ARG A 257 16.21 -22.15 22.69
C ARG A 257 15.23 -23.31 22.67
N LYS A 258 15.77 -24.53 22.69
CA LYS A 258 14.99 -25.75 22.92
C LYS A 258 14.58 -25.81 24.40
N TRP A 259 13.54 -25.06 24.73
CA TRP A 259 12.94 -25.01 26.06
C TRP A 259 12.29 -26.37 26.40
N SER A 260 12.92 -27.17 27.27
CA SER A 260 12.37 -28.45 27.71
C SER A 260 11.19 -28.25 28.66
N GLY A 261 10.08 -28.97 28.45
CA GLY A 261 8.98 -29.07 29.43
C GLY A 261 7.85 -28.03 29.34
N ALA A 262 8.14 -26.78 28.95
CA ALA A 262 7.12 -25.76 28.65
C ALA A 262 7.64 -24.87 27.52
N THR A 263 7.17 -25.11 26.30
CA THR A 263 7.68 -24.45 25.11
C THR A 263 6.91 -23.17 24.84
N LEU A 264 7.59 -22.13 24.35
CA LEU A 264 6.98 -21.04 23.59
C LEU A 264 6.29 -21.63 22.36
N SER A 265 5.10 -22.18 22.54
CA SER A 265 4.39 -22.87 21.47
C SER A 265 3.87 -21.83 20.49
N LYS A 266 3.57 -22.27 19.26
CA LYS A 266 2.95 -21.39 18.27
C LYS A 266 1.68 -20.73 18.80
N ASN A 267 0.86 -21.46 19.54
CA ASN A 267 -0.37 -20.93 20.12
C ASN A 267 -0.11 -19.85 21.21
N VAL A 268 0.98 -19.96 21.97
CA VAL A 268 1.41 -18.90 22.91
C VAL A 268 1.88 -17.67 22.15
N ILE A 269 2.66 -17.84 21.07
CA ILE A 269 3.08 -16.74 20.21
C ILE A 269 1.85 -16.05 19.58
N ASP A 270 0.89 -16.82 19.07
CA ASP A 270 -0.35 -16.30 18.50
C ASP A 270 -1.16 -15.51 19.54
N TYR A 271 -1.19 -15.97 20.81
CA TYR A 271 -1.80 -15.24 21.92
C TYR A 271 -1.11 -13.90 22.19
N PHE A 272 0.22 -13.89 22.32
CA PHE A 272 1.00 -12.66 22.51
C PHE A 272 0.79 -11.67 21.36
N ASN A 273 0.84 -12.18 20.12
CA ASN A 273 0.65 -11.40 18.91
C ASN A 273 -0.76 -10.79 18.82
N LYS A 274 -1.78 -11.52 19.28
CA LYS A 274 -3.17 -11.03 19.35
C LYS A 274 -3.31 -9.90 20.37
N LEU A 275 -2.74 -10.05 21.57
CA LEU A 275 -2.82 -9.02 22.61
C LEU A 275 -2.04 -7.76 22.25
N TYR A 276 -0.86 -7.91 21.65
CA TYR A 276 -0.10 -6.77 21.12
C TYR A 276 -0.95 -5.90 20.20
N ARG A 277 -1.63 -6.54 19.23
CA ARG A 277 -2.53 -5.85 18.30
C ARG A 277 -3.67 -5.13 19.01
N TYR A 278 -4.23 -5.71 20.06
CA TYR A 278 -5.31 -5.08 20.83
C TYR A 278 -4.84 -3.85 21.58
N VAL A 279 -3.68 -3.92 22.25
CA VAL A 279 -3.08 -2.77 22.95
C VAL A 279 -2.83 -1.63 21.96
N VAL A 280 -2.08 -1.87 20.88
CA VAL A 280 -1.73 -0.81 19.92
C VAL A 280 -2.98 -0.21 19.27
N LYS A 281 -3.94 -1.03 18.82
CA LYS A 281 -5.18 -0.52 18.21
C LYS A 281 -6.10 0.21 19.17
N SER A 282 -6.03 -0.08 20.47
CA SER A 282 -6.87 0.59 21.48
C SER A 282 -6.56 2.08 21.62
N VAL A 283 -5.35 2.51 21.25
CA VAL A 283 -4.91 3.90 21.38
C VAL A 283 -4.56 4.58 20.05
N ALA A 284 -4.12 3.84 19.03
CA ALA A 284 -3.61 4.42 17.78
C ALA A 284 -4.67 5.09 16.90
N VAL A 285 -5.97 4.79 17.11
CA VAL A 285 -7.06 5.21 16.21
C VAL A 285 -7.82 6.44 16.75
N ILE A 286 -7.58 6.86 17.98
CA ILE A 286 -8.40 7.87 18.65
C ILE A 286 -7.51 9.08 19.02
N GLU A 287 -7.64 10.15 18.23
CA GLU A 287 -6.94 11.41 18.41
C GLU A 287 -7.25 11.99 19.82
N ASP A 288 -8.53 12.05 20.19
CA ASP A 288 -9.03 12.61 21.45
C ASP A 288 -9.43 11.54 22.48
N LEU A 289 -8.48 10.69 22.88
CA LEU A 289 -8.72 9.79 24.01
C LEU A 289 -8.75 10.61 25.30
N PRO A 290 -9.85 10.59 26.08
CA PRO A 290 -9.85 11.20 27.40
C PRO A 290 -8.71 10.61 28.24
N GLY A 291 -8.13 11.38 29.15
CA GLY A 291 -7.07 10.90 30.04
C GLY A 291 -5.67 10.76 29.44
N PHE A 292 -5.46 11.19 28.20
CA PHE A 292 -4.12 11.46 27.65
C PHE A 292 -4.09 12.87 27.07
N GLU A 293 -3.29 13.74 27.67
CA GLU A 293 -3.06 15.12 27.22
C GLU A 293 -1.96 15.18 26.16
N THR A 294 -1.05 14.19 26.14
CA THR A 294 0.08 14.15 25.20
C THR A 294 0.26 12.77 24.53
N GLU A 295 0.92 12.75 23.37
CA GLU A 295 1.34 11.49 22.72
C GLU A 295 2.34 10.71 23.59
N ASP A 296 3.12 11.41 24.41
CA ASP A 296 4.08 10.82 25.34
C ASP A 296 3.38 9.99 26.42
N GLU A 297 2.30 10.50 27.00
CA GLU A 297 1.50 9.75 27.97
C GLU A 297 0.82 8.53 27.33
N LYS A 298 0.34 8.65 26.08
CA LYS A 298 -0.16 7.50 25.31
C LYS A 298 0.93 6.45 25.14
N ALA A 299 2.15 6.88 24.80
CA ALA A 299 3.27 5.99 24.57
C ALA A 299 3.72 5.26 25.86
N GLU A 300 3.77 5.97 26.99
CA GLU A 300 4.07 5.38 28.29
C GLU A 300 3.02 4.35 28.69
N TRP A 301 1.74 4.65 28.48
CA TRP A 301 0.67 3.70 28.76
C TRP A 301 0.77 2.43 27.90
N VAL A 302 1.02 2.57 26.59
CA VAL A 302 1.22 1.41 25.71
C VAL A 302 2.44 0.61 26.13
N SER A 303 3.53 1.27 26.52
CA SER A 303 4.74 0.62 27.00
C SER A 303 4.42 -0.29 28.18
N GLY A 304 3.76 0.24 29.20
CA GLY A 304 3.32 -0.51 30.37
C GLY A 304 2.34 -1.64 30.02
N ALA A 305 1.36 -1.37 29.16
CA ALA A 305 0.39 -2.38 28.72
C ALA A 305 1.06 -3.54 27.97
N LEU A 306 2.04 -3.25 27.09
CA LEU A 306 2.79 -4.27 26.36
C LEU A 306 3.63 -5.15 27.28
N LEU A 307 4.29 -4.59 28.30
CA LEU A 307 5.03 -5.37 29.29
C LEU A 307 4.10 -6.23 30.16
N ASN A 308 2.94 -5.69 30.52
CA ASN A 308 1.92 -6.40 31.29
C ASN A 308 1.33 -7.60 30.54
N ILE A 309 1.37 -7.63 29.20
CA ILE A 309 1.00 -8.83 28.42
C ILE A 309 1.84 -10.03 28.86
N VAL A 310 3.16 -9.83 29.04
CA VAL A 310 4.08 -10.88 29.46
C VAL A 310 3.77 -11.25 30.91
N ASP A 311 3.65 -10.27 31.79
CA ASP A 311 3.46 -10.50 33.23
C ASP A 311 2.17 -11.28 33.52
N HIS A 312 1.09 -10.99 32.77
CA HIS A 312 -0.14 -11.78 32.85
C HIS A 312 0.02 -13.20 32.31
N ALA A 313 0.81 -13.41 31.26
CA ALA A 313 0.98 -14.75 30.72
C ALA A 313 1.72 -15.68 31.70
N PHE A 314 2.50 -15.12 32.62
CA PHE A 314 3.30 -15.82 33.62
C PHE A 314 2.77 -15.72 35.07
N ASP A 315 1.53 -15.21 35.27
CA ASP A 315 0.87 -15.08 36.58
C ASP A 315 1.69 -14.31 37.63
N ILE A 316 2.39 -13.25 37.22
CA ILE A 316 3.29 -12.52 38.13
C ILE A 316 2.52 -11.75 39.21
N ASP A 317 1.31 -11.30 38.87
CA ASP A 317 0.42 -10.60 39.80
C ASP A 317 -1.02 -11.07 39.63
N PRO A 318 -1.45 -12.11 40.38
CA PRO A 318 -2.83 -12.59 40.38
C PRO A 318 -3.81 -11.57 40.98
N THR A 319 -3.31 -10.52 41.64
CA THR A 319 -4.13 -9.45 42.24
C THR A 319 -4.37 -8.27 41.29
N HIS A 320 -3.65 -8.22 40.16
CA HIS A 320 -3.67 -7.12 39.19
C HIS A 320 -3.35 -5.73 39.80
N ALA A 321 -2.75 -5.68 40.99
CA ALA A 321 -2.45 -4.44 41.71
C ALA A 321 -1.41 -3.58 40.99
N GLY A 322 -0.44 -4.18 40.29
CA GLY A 322 0.53 -3.48 39.44
C GLY A 322 0.01 -3.12 38.05
N CYS A 323 -1.23 -3.47 37.72
CA CYS A 323 -1.75 -3.42 36.35
C CYS A 323 -2.51 -2.12 36.04
N HIS A 324 -1.92 -0.98 36.45
CA HIS A 324 -2.50 0.35 36.27
C HIS A 324 -2.68 0.78 34.79
N HIS A 325 -2.10 0.04 33.84
CA HIS A 325 -2.21 0.28 32.38
C HIS A 325 -3.37 -0.48 31.71
N HIS A 326 -4.40 -0.86 32.46
CA HIS A 326 -5.59 -1.52 31.90
C HIS A 326 -6.62 -0.58 31.26
N ARG A 327 -6.51 0.71 31.54
CA ARG A 327 -7.60 1.67 31.35
C ARG A 327 -7.22 2.74 30.34
N ALA A 328 -7.12 2.37 29.07
CA ALA A 328 -7.23 3.39 28.02
C ALA A 328 -8.68 3.88 28.05
N PRO A 329 -8.93 5.17 28.32
CA PRO A 329 -10.29 5.69 28.37
C PRO A 329 -10.91 5.61 26.98
N ARG A 330 -12.22 5.49 26.91
CA ARG A 330 -12.99 5.56 25.68
C ARG A 330 -13.55 6.97 25.52
N PRO A 331 -13.93 7.38 24.30
CA PRO A 331 -14.61 8.66 24.09
C PRO A 331 -15.88 8.85 24.94
N ASP A 332 -16.53 7.75 25.35
CA ASP A 332 -17.71 7.76 26.23
C ASP A 332 -17.38 7.74 27.74
N GLY A 333 -16.10 7.86 28.12
CA GLY A 333 -15.63 7.80 29.51
C GLY A 333 -15.53 6.38 30.10
N SER A 334 -15.91 5.34 29.36
CA SER A 334 -15.65 3.94 29.75
C SER A 334 -14.20 3.53 29.45
N PHE A 335 -13.79 2.28 29.69
CA PHE A 335 -12.40 1.84 29.48
C PHE A 335 -12.29 0.74 28.42
N TYR A 336 -11.16 0.65 27.71
CA TYR A 336 -10.82 -0.48 26.84
C TYR A 336 -10.16 -1.60 27.65
N PRO A 337 -10.83 -2.73 27.89
CA PRO A 337 -10.18 -3.86 28.54
C PRO A 337 -9.43 -4.65 27.47
N TRP A 338 -8.14 -4.35 27.27
CA TRP A 338 -7.28 -5.22 26.46
C TRP A 338 -6.98 -6.53 27.21
N CYS A 339 -6.98 -6.48 28.55
CA CYS A 339 -6.92 -7.64 29.42
C CYS A 339 -8.34 -8.18 29.67
N GLY A 340 -8.53 -9.46 29.36
CA GLY A 340 -9.78 -10.18 29.54
C GLY A 340 -10.28 -10.25 30.99
N VAL A 341 -9.40 -10.08 31.98
CA VAL A 341 -9.72 -10.23 33.41
C VAL A 341 -10.64 -9.12 33.91
N GLU A 342 -10.37 -7.84 33.59
CA GLU A 342 -11.27 -6.73 33.95
C GLU A 342 -12.54 -6.69 33.08
N SER A 343 -12.52 -7.26 31.88
CA SER A 343 -13.68 -7.27 30.96
C SER A 343 -14.73 -8.32 31.29
N ALA A 344 -14.39 -9.31 32.12
CA ALA A 344 -15.13 -10.55 32.14
C ALA A 344 -15.93 -10.80 33.42
N ARG A 345 -17.09 -11.38 33.15
CA ARG A 345 -18.02 -12.04 34.07
C ARG A 345 -17.30 -13.18 34.81
N PRO A 346 -17.89 -13.72 35.90
CA PRO A 346 -17.31 -14.78 36.75
C PRO A 346 -16.84 -16.08 36.03
N ASP A 347 -17.02 -16.21 34.72
CA ASP A 347 -16.68 -17.36 33.88
C ASP A 347 -15.47 -17.16 32.93
N TRP A 348 -14.69 -16.08 33.10
CA TRP A 348 -13.49 -15.84 32.28
C TRP A 348 -12.48 -16.98 32.36
N LYS A 349 -12.03 -17.45 31.19
CA LYS A 349 -10.96 -18.46 31.08
C LYS A 349 -9.75 -17.85 30.39
N ILE A 350 -8.58 -18.06 30.99
CA ILE A 350 -7.28 -17.70 30.42
C ILE A 350 -7.18 -18.31 29.02
N HIS A 351 -6.95 -17.48 27.99
CA HIS A 351 -6.86 -17.90 26.59
C HIS A 351 -5.47 -18.45 26.21
N LEU A 352 -4.58 -18.67 27.18
CA LEU A 352 -3.36 -19.42 26.95
C LEU A 352 -3.67 -20.88 26.60
N PRO A 353 -2.80 -21.55 25.84
CA PRO A 353 -2.97 -22.97 25.52
C PRO A 353 -3.14 -23.79 26.81
N HIS A 354 -4.19 -24.62 26.86
CA HIS A 354 -4.59 -25.42 28.02
C HIS A 354 -5.15 -24.65 29.23
N GLY A 355 -5.40 -23.35 29.11
CA GLY A 355 -6.03 -22.54 30.15
C GLY A 355 -5.18 -22.37 31.42
N LYS A 356 -3.86 -22.55 31.30
CA LYS A 356 -2.90 -22.41 32.39
C LYS A 356 -1.91 -21.29 32.08
N PHE A 357 -1.47 -20.62 33.13
CA PHE A 357 -0.35 -19.68 33.06
C PHE A 357 0.96 -20.39 32.70
N LEU A 358 1.89 -19.63 32.12
CA LEU A 358 3.25 -20.07 31.86
C LEU A 358 4.04 -20.06 33.18
N SER A 359 4.92 -21.04 33.36
CA SER A 359 5.79 -21.06 34.54
C SER A 359 6.88 -20.01 34.40
N ARG A 360 7.05 -19.18 35.44
CA ARG A 360 8.12 -18.19 35.52
C ARG A 360 9.49 -18.84 35.70
N ASP A 361 9.52 -19.89 36.53
CA ASP A 361 10.75 -20.50 36.99
C ASP A 361 11.22 -21.63 36.07
N GLU A 362 10.31 -22.17 35.25
CA GLU A 362 10.59 -23.30 34.38
C GLU A 362 10.18 -23.06 32.92
N PRO A 363 11.11 -23.18 31.96
CA PRO A 363 12.56 -23.35 32.16
C PRO A 363 13.26 -22.05 32.64
N PRO A 364 14.41 -22.15 33.33
CA PRO A 364 15.13 -20.99 33.83
C PRO A 364 15.43 -19.95 32.74
N GLY A 365 15.12 -18.69 33.03
CA GLY A 365 15.33 -17.57 32.09
C GLY A 365 14.31 -17.48 30.96
N TYR A 366 13.26 -18.31 30.96
CA TYR A 366 12.19 -18.27 29.95
C TYR A 366 11.41 -16.95 29.99
N TYR A 367 10.93 -16.56 31.17
CA TYR A 367 10.25 -15.29 31.37
C TYR A 367 11.10 -14.09 30.93
N ALA A 368 12.35 -14.01 31.41
CA ALA A 368 13.27 -12.92 31.08
C ALA A 368 13.47 -12.82 29.56
N ALA A 369 13.68 -13.95 28.86
CA ALA A 369 13.88 -13.92 27.42
C ALA A 369 12.64 -13.46 26.63
N VAL A 370 11.42 -13.82 27.07
CA VAL A 370 10.18 -13.31 26.44
C VAL A 370 10.00 -11.83 26.75
N ARG A 371 10.27 -11.40 27.99
CA ARG A 371 10.19 -10.01 28.42
C ARG A 371 11.18 -9.12 27.65
N ASP A 372 12.43 -9.56 27.47
CA ASP A 372 13.45 -8.86 26.68
C ASP A 372 13.00 -8.61 25.24
N VAL A 373 12.21 -9.51 24.65
CA VAL A 373 11.61 -9.30 23.32
C VAL A 373 10.61 -8.16 23.39
N PHE A 374 9.65 -8.20 24.33
CA PHE A 374 8.63 -7.16 24.49
C PHE A 374 9.21 -5.79 24.85
N GLU A 375 10.25 -5.73 25.69
CA GLU A 375 10.94 -4.48 26.06
C GLU A 375 11.49 -3.73 24.85
N LYS A 376 11.90 -4.43 23.78
CA LYS A 376 12.32 -3.78 22.52
C LYS A 376 11.17 -3.07 21.82
N PHE A 377 9.96 -3.66 21.85
CA PHE A 377 8.77 -3.09 21.22
C PHE A 377 8.01 -2.11 22.14
N ALA A 378 8.27 -2.16 23.45
CA ALA A 378 7.71 -1.27 24.45
C ALA A 378 8.52 0.04 24.60
N ARG A 379 9.58 0.25 23.83
CA ARG A 379 10.34 1.52 23.86
C ARG A 379 9.48 2.66 23.33
N LYS A 380 9.56 3.81 24.00
CA LYS A 380 8.81 5.02 23.65
C LYS A 380 8.99 5.40 22.17
N GLU A 381 10.21 5.33 21.65
CA GLU A 381 10.51 5.68 20.26
C GLU A 381 9.88 4.71 19.25
N THR A 382 9.76 3.42 19.62
CA THR A 382 9.09 2.42 18.79
C THR A 382 7.58 2.57 18.83
N ILE A 383 7.03 2.98 19.98
CA ILE A 383 5.60 3.18 20.16
C ILE A 383 5.13 4.45 19.42
N LEU A 384 5.78 5.59 19.63
CA LEU A 384 5.40 6.84 18.98
C LEU A 384 5.35 6.70 17.45
N LYS A 385 6.27 5.94 16.86
CA LYS A 385 6.30 5.67 15.41
C LYS A 385 5.13 4.86 14.87
N GLN A 386 4.33 4.20 15.70
CA GLN A 386 3.19 3.36 15.31
C GLN A 386 1.86 3.83 15.90
N LEU A 387 1.87 4.89 16.72
CA LEU A 387 0.67 5.51 17.28
C LEU A 387 0.02 6.43 16.25
N HIS A 388 -0.45 5.84 15.16
CA HIS A 388 -1.13 6.55 14.09
C HIS A 388 -2.17 5.64 13.40
N ASP A 389 -3.05 6.25 12.62
CA ASP A 389 -4.16 5.60 11.92
C ASP A 389 -3.79 5.07 10.51
N THR A 390 -2.54 5.26 10.11
CA THR A 390 -2.01 4.84 8.82
C THR A 390 -1.50 3.38 8.88
N ASP A 391 -1.68 2.63 7.79
CA ASP A 391 -1.07 1.31 7.60
C ASP A 391 -0.90 0.98 6.10
N THR A 392 -0.07 -0.01 5.78
CA THR A 392 0.19 -0.42 4.39
C THR A 392 -0.84 -1.43 3.85
N ASN A 393 -1.86 -1.83 4.64
CA ASN A 393 -2.87 -2.83 4.19
C ASN A 393 -3.64 -2.33 2.96
N THR A 394 -3.89 -1.02 2.88
CA THR A 394 -4.56 -0.44 1.72
C THR A 394 -3.70 -0.59 0.47
N ASN A 395 -2.39 -0.38 0.58
CA ASN A 395 -1.46 -0.61 -0.51
C ASN A 395 -1.42 -2.09 -0.90
N GLU A 396 -1.37 -3.03 0.06
CA GLU A 396 -1.43 -4.47 -0.22
C GLU A 396 -2.72 -4.85 -0.99
N SER A 397 -3.86 -4.25 -0.62
CA SER A 397 -5.13 -4.45 -1.33
C SER A 397 -5.09 -3.92 -2.76
N ILE A 398 -4.53 -2.72 -2.98
CA ILE A 398 -4.36 -2.12 -4.32
C ILE A 398 -3.45 -2.99 -5.18
N ASN A 399 -2.34 -3.48 -4.63
CA ASN A 399 -1.43 -4.40 -5.31
C ASN A 399 -2.17 -5.68 -5.73
N GLY A 400 -3.06 -6.18 -4.87
CA GLY A 400 -3.96 -7.30 -5.16
C GLY A 400 -4.90 -7.02 -6.33
N MET A 401 -5.46 -5.81 -6.43
CA MET A 401 -6.38 -5.40 -7.50
C MET A 401 -5.69 -5.38 -8.87
N VAL A 402 -4.48 -4.82 -8.97
CA VAL A 402 -3.72 -4.83 -10.24
C VAL A 402 -3.51 -6.26 -10.72
N VAL A 403 -2.93 -7.10 -9.85
CA VAL A 403 -2.41 -8.41 -10.23
C VAL A 403 -3.52 -9.45 -10.43
N LYS A 404 -4.59 -9.40 -9.61
CA LYS A 404 -5.68 -10.39 -9.68
C LYS A 404 -6.88 -9.92 -10.47
N GLY A 405 -7.11 -8.59 -10.55
CA GLY A 405 -8.31 -8.01 -11.13
C GLY A 405 -8.13 -7.58 -12.58
N TYR A 406 -7.09 -6.80 -12.87
CA TYR A 406 -6.98 -6.08 -14.14
C TYR A 406 -5.87 -6.57 -15.06
N LEU A 407 -4.88 -7.31 -14.56
CA LEU A 407 -3.78 -7.82 -15.39
C LEU A 407 -4.15 -9.14 -16.10
N PRO A 408 -4.13 -9.19 -17.45
CA PRO A 408 -4.43 -10.40 -18.20
C PRO A 408 -3.47 -11.55 -17.87
N GLY A 409 -4.02 -12.66 -17.35
CA GLY A 409 -3.23 -13.88 -17.05
C GLY A 409 -2.58 -13.91 -15.66
N GLY A 410 -2.80 -12.89 -14.83
CA GLY A 410 -2.28 -12.83 -13.46
C GLY A 410 -0.75 -12.73 -13.39
N LYS A 411 -0.15 -13.20 -12.30
CA LYS A 411 1.30 -13.09 -12.00
C LYS A 411 2.24 -13.69 -13.06
N ALA A 412 1.75 -14.54 -13.95
CA ALA A 412 2.56 -15.45 -14.76
C ALA A 412 2.77 -15.03 -16.23
N GLN A 413 2.11 -13.99 -16.73
CA GLN A 413 2.23 -13.59 -18.14
C GLN A 413 2.58 -12.12 -18.30
N GLN A 414 3.88 -11.84 -18.39
CA GLN A 414 4.40 -10.59 -18.96
C GLN A 414 4.95 -10.89 -20.35
N ASN A 415 4.12 -10.72 -21.38
CA ASN A 415 4.63 -10.54 -22.74
C ASN A 415 4.52 -9.05 -23.03
N GLY A 416 5.66 -8.38 -23.24
CA GLY A 416 5.85 -6.93 -23.39
C GLY A 416 5.10 -6.27 -24.55
N GLN A 417 3.78 -6.40 -24.57
CA GLN A 417 2.90 -5.54 -25.34
C GLN A 417 2.81 -4.20 -24.60
N SER A 418 3.26 -3.14 -25.27
CA SER A 418 3.29 -1.79 -24.74
C SER A 418 1.92 -1.39 -24.18
N GLY A 419 1.90 -0.93 -22.93
CA GLY A 419 0.73 -0.29 -22.32
C GLY A 419 -0.18 -1.17 -21.48
N VAL A 420 -0.20 -2.50 -21.65
CA VAL A 420 -1.17 -3.37 -20.94
C VAL A 420 -1.04 -3.29 -19.42
N TYR A 421 0.19 -3.33 -18.89
CA TYR A 421 0.43 -3.19 -17.46
C TYR A 421 0.04 -1.79 -16.95
N GLY A 422 0.41 -0.74 -17.70
CA GLY A 422 0.06 0.64 -17.36
C GLY A 422 -1.44 0.88 -17.30
N TRP A 423 -2.20 0.39 -18.29
CA TRP A 423 -3.66 0.52 -18.28
C TRP A 423 -4.31 -0.28 -17.15
N ALA A 424 -3.79 -1.47 -16.80
CA ALA A 424 -4.27 -2.22 -15.65
C ALA A 424 -4.03 -1.47 -14.32
N CYS A 425 -2.90 -0.77 -14.21
CA CYS A 425 -2.62 0.14 -13.10
C CYS A 425 -3.62 1.30 -13.07
N CYS A 426 -3.87 1.97 -14.20
CA CYS A 426 -4.86 3.05 -14.31
C CYS A 426 -6.28 2.59 -13.93
N HIS A 427 -6.73 1.43 -14.41
CA HIS A 427 -8.01 0.86 -14.00
C HIS A 427 -8.09 0.62 -12.50
N THR A 428 -6.99 0.17 -11.88
CA THR A 428 -6.94 -0.02 -10.43
C THR A 428 -7.06 1.31 -9.69
N ILE A 429 -6.36 2.35 -10.17
CA ILE A 429 -6.39 3.69 -9.57
C ILE A 429 -7.81 4.25 -9.59
N VAL A 430 -8.42 4.32 -10.77
CA VAL A 430 -9.77 4.87 -10.92
C VAL A 430 -10.79 4.03 -10.15
N SER A 431 -10.65 2.69 -10.16
CA SER A 431 -11.55 1.83 -9.39
C SER A 431 -11.43 2.05 -7.89
N LYS A 432 -10.23 2.39 -7.39
CA LYS A 432 -10.00 2.64 -5.97
C LYS A 432 -10.54 4.01 -5.56
N ASN A 433 -10.37 5.03 -6.39
CA ASN A 433 -10.75 6.41 -6.06
C ASN A 433 -12.25 6.69 -6.32
N GLU A 434 -12.81 6.17 -7.42
CA GLU A 434 -14.17 6.49 -7.89
C GLU A 434 -15.15 5.31 -7.76
N GLY A 435 -14.67 4.12 -7.36
CA GLY A 435 -15.49 2.91 -7.24
C GLY A 435 -16.08 2.47 -8.59
N HIS A 436 -17.17 1.70 -8.60
CA HIS A 436 -17.72 1.16 -9.85
C HIS A 436 -18.31 2.22 -10.80
N ARG A 437 -18.54 3.46 -10.32
CA ARG A 437 -19.14 4.54 -11.11
C ARG A 437 -18.25 4.94 -12.29
N TYR A 438 -16.93 4.81 -12.18
CA TYR A 438 -16.03 5.18 -13.28
C TYR A 438 -16.30 4.39 -14.56
N ARG A 439 -16.81 3.15 -14.46
CA ARG A 439 -17.05 2.33 -15.65
C ARG A 439 -18.14 2.94 -16.53
N GLN A 440 -19.19 3.47 -15.92
CA GLN A 440 -20.26 4.17 -16.64
C GLN A 440 -19.73 5.46 -17.26
N GLU A 441 -18.92 6.20 -16.50
CA GLU A 441 -18.32 7.44 -16.99
C GLU A 441 -17.34 7.20 -18.14
N LEU A 442 -16.52 6.17 -18.05
CA LEU A 442 -15.61 5.76 -19.12
C LEU A 442 -16.39 5.33 -20.38
N CYS A 443 -17.52 4.63 -20.22
CA CYS A 443 -18.41 4.36 -21.35
C CYS A 443 -18.94 5.65 -21.98
N ARG A 444 -19.38 6.64 -21.17
CA ARG A 444 -19.83 7.95 -21.68
C ARG A 444 -18.72 8.69 -22.42
N ARG A 445 -17.50 8.73 -21.88
CA ARG A 445 -16.35 9.37 -22.56
C ARG A 445 -16.02 8.71 -23.89
N LEU A 446 -16.09 7.39 -23.95
CA LEU A 446 -15.77 6.63 -25.16
C LEU A 446 -16.84 6.76 -26.27
N LEU A 447 -18.12 6.86 -25.89
CA LEU A 447 -19.27 6.81 -26.80
C LEU A 447 -19.99 8.16 -26.99
N GLY A 448 -19.69 9.15 -26.14
CA GLY A 448 -20.43 10.42 -26.00
C GLY A 448 -21.80 10.24 -25.32
N ASP A 449 -22.71 11.20 -25.54
CA ASP A 449 -24.09 11.20 -24.99
C ASP A 449 -24.97 10.02 -25.44
N ARG A 450 -24.44 9.18 -26.35
CA ARG A 450 -25.10 7.96 -26.85
C ARG A 450 -25.09 6.80 -25.86
N ALA A 451 -24.44 6.95 -24.71
CA ALA A 451 -24.34 5.93 -23.66
C ALA A 451 -25.55 5.90 -22.70
N SER A 452 -26.69 6.52 -23.06
CA SER A 452 -27.92 6.57 -22.26
C SER A 452 -28.87 5.42 -22.54
#